data_AF-A0A376AB71-F1
#
_entry.id   AF-A0A376AB71-F1
#
_cell.length_a   1.000
_cell.length_b   1.000
_cell.length_c   1.000
_cell.angle_alpha   90.00
_cell.angle_beta   90.00
_cell.angle_gamma   90.00
#
_symmetry.space_group_name_H-M   'P 1'
#
loop_
_entity.id
_entity.type
_entity.pdbx_description
1 polymer ?
#
loop_
_entity_poly.entity_id
_entity_poly.type
_entity_poly.pdbx_seq_one_letter_code
_entity_poly.pdbx_strand_id
1 'polypeptide(L)'
;MGPSSNFTGAVRVDSRFSATAPATVGGGTVTFEPGARTAWHTHPLGQTLIVTAGVGLVQHWDGEIQEIRPGDIAWIPPGVKHWHGATATTGMSHIAISETLDGKSVEWMEHVTDEQYTR
;
A
#
# COMPACT_ATOMS: atom_id res chain seq x y z
N MET A 1 10.04 -10.48 -3.20
CA MET A 1 10.42 -9.27 -2.44
C MET A 1 10.05 -8.04 -3.24
N GLY A 2 9.53 -7.00 -2.59
CA GLY A 2 9.33 -5.69 -3.20
C GLY A 2 10.68 -4.98 -3.46
N PRO A 3 10.81 -4.20 -4.55
CA PRO A 3 12.03 -3.46 -4.85
C PRO A 3 12.32 -2.39 -3.79
N SER A 4 13.59 -2.25 -3.38
CA SER A 4 14.00 -1.30 -2.33
C SER A 4 13.77 0.16 -2.68
N SER A 5 13.54 0.50 -3.95
CA SER A 5 13.14 1.86 -4.37
C SER A 5 11.70 2.22 -3.98
N ASN A 6 10.86 1.23 -3.69
CA ASN A 6 9.42 1.43 -3.46
C ASN A 6 9.01 1.09 -2.02
N PHE A 7 9.92 0.50 -1.25
CA PHE A 7 9.63 -0.03 0.08
C PHE A 7 10.81 0.23 1.01
N THR A 8 10.51 0.62 2.24
CA THR A 8 11.44 0.56 3.36
C THR A 8 11.17 -0.72 4.14
N GLY A 9 12.21 -1.48 4.48
CA GLY A 9 12.10 -2.76 5.19
C GLY A 9 11.77 -3.95 4.28
N ALA A 10 11.47 -5.10 4.89
CA ALA A 10 11.19 -6.34 4.17
C ALA A 10 9.71 -6.44 3.78
N VAL A 11 9.48 -6.51 2.46
CA VAL A 11 8.12 -6.63 1.89
C VAL A 11 8.07 -7.79 0.90
N ARG A 12 7.06 -8.65 1.03
CA ARG A 12 6.75 -9.73 0.09
C ARG A 12 5.49 -9.39 -0.69
N VAL A 13 5.49 -9.72 -1.98
CA VAL A 13 4.35 -9.52 -2.88
C VAL A 13 4.05 -10.86 -3.54
N ASP A 14 2.86 -11.39 -3.28
CA ASP A 14 2.38 -12.70 -3.71
C ASP A 14 1.08 -12.57 -4.52
N SER A 15 0.66 -13.65 -5.18
CA SER A 15 -0.67 -13.79 -5.81
C SER A 15 -1.07 -12.61 -6.71
N ARG A 16 -0.13 -12.11 -7.51
CA ARG A 16 -0.40 -11.01 -8.44
C ARG A 16 -1.45 -11.40 -9.46
N PHE A 17 -2.37 -10.49 -9.73
CA PHE A 17 -3.36 -10.64 -10.79
C PHE A 17 -3.47 -9.35 -11.59
N SER A 18 -3.86 -9.50 -12.85
CA SER A 18 -4.15 -8.40 -13.76
C SER A 18 -5.24 -8.88 -14.70
N ALA A 19 -6.31 -8.11 -14.85
CA ALA A 19 -7.38 -8.43 -15.77
C ALA A 19 -6.94 -8.20 -17.23
N THR A 20 -7.57 -8.92 -18.14
CA THR A 20 -7.41 -8.68 -19.58
C THR A 20 -8.35 -7.56 -20.03
N ALA A 21 -7.92 -6.79 -21.03
CA ALA A 21 -8.75 -5.76 -21.65
C ALA A 21 -10.15 -6.32 -22.03
N PRO A 22 -11.24 -5.53 -21.86
CA PRO A 22 -11.25 -4.10 -21.54
C PRO A 22 -11.17 -3.77 -20.03
N ALA A 23 -11.09 -4.77 -19.15
CA ALA A 23 -10.91 -4.53 -17.72
C ALA A 23 -9.48 -4.06 -17.42
N THR A 24 -9.34 -3.16 -16.45
CA THR A 24 -8.08 -2.49 -16.10
C THR A 24 -7.62 -2.78 -14.66
N VAL A 25 -8.39 -3.58 -13.92
CA VAL A 25 -8.11 -3.93 -12.52
C VAL A 25 -6.95 -4.90 -12.40
N GLY A 26 -6.11 -4.67 -11.40
CA GLY A 26 -5.04 -5.56 -10.99
C GLY A 26 -4.78 -5.45 -9.50
N GLY A 27 -3.84 -6.26 -9.03
CA GLY A 27 -3.53 -6.30 -7.60
C GLY A 27 -2.66 -7.47 -7.19
N GLY A 28 -2.63 -7.70 -5.88
CA GLY A 28 -1.94 -8.83 -5.27
C GLY A 28 -1.99 -8.77 -3.75
N THR A 29 -1.46 -9.81 -3.11
CA THR A 29 -1.29 -9.83 -1.66
C THR A 29 0.07 -9.26 -1.32
N VAL A 30 0.10 -8.28 -0.42
CA VAL A 30 1.33 -7.65 0.06
C VAL A 30 1.47 -7.94 1.56
N THR A 31 2.63 -8.43 1.97
CA THR A 31 2.99 -8.66 3.37
C THR A 31 4.17 -7.80 3.76
N PHE A 32 4.01 -7.06 4.84
CA PHE A 32 5.01 -6.19 5.45
C PHE A 32 5.49 -6.84 6.75
N GLU A 33 6.80 -7.02 6.89
CA GLU A 33 7.40 -7.31 8.20
C GLU A 33 7.29 -6.10 9.13
N PRO A 34 7.43 -6.26 10.47
CA PRO A 34 7.44 -5.12 11.40
C PRO A 34 8.33 -3.96 10.94
N GLY A 35 7.78 -2.75 10.95
CA GLY A 35 8.45 -1.52 10.51
C GLY A 35 8.55 -1.34 8.99
N ALA A 36 8.14 -2.32 8.19
CA ALA A 36 8.16 -2.20 6.73
C ALA A 36 6.95 -1.41 6.21
N ARG A 37 7.18 -0.57 5.20
CA ARG A 37 6.16 0.29 4.59
C ARG A 37 6.49 0.61 3.14
N THR A 38 5.48 1.03 2.38
CA THR A 38 5.68 1.62 1.06
C THR A 38 6.45 2.94 1.15
N ALA A 39 7.08 3.36 0.05
CA ALA A 39 7.35 4.76 -0.19
C ALA A 39 6.01 5.52 -0.35
N TRP A 40 6.07 6.86 -0.29
CA TRP A 40 4.94 7.66 -0.70
C TRP A 40 4.61 7.38 -2.16
N HIS A 41 3.33 7.31 -2.49
CA HIS A 41 2.87 7.09 -3.85
C HIS A 41 1.43 7.57 -4.07
N THR A 42 1.01 7.57 -5.33
CA THR A 42 -0.39 7.82 -5.74
C THR A 42 -0.88 6.75 -6.71
N HIS A 43 -2.19 6.60 -6.80
CA HIS A 43 -2.87 5.77 -7.80
C HIS A 43 -3.79 6.66 -8.67
N PRO A 44 -3.75 6.56 -10.01
CA PRO A 44 -4.51 7.45 -10.89
C PRO A 44 -6.02 7.23 -10.80
N LEU A 45 -6.47 6.04 -10.40
CA LEU A 45 -7.88 5.67 -10.21
C LEU A 45 -8.17 5.19 -8.78
N GLY A 46 -7.28 5.53 -7.83
CA GLY A 46 -7.39 5.13 -6.44
C GLY A 46 -6.98 3.69 -6.17
N GLN A 47 -7.11 3.28 -4.91
CA GLN A 47 -6.72 1.96 -4.44
C GLN A 47 -7.63 1.49 -3.29
N THR A 48 -8.00 0.21 -3.33
CA THR A 48 -8.64 -0.47 -2.20
C THR A 48 -7.67 -1.43 -1.54
N LEU A 49 -7.56 -1.35 -0.22
CA LEU A 49 -6.84 -2.31 0.61
C LEU A 49 -7.85 -3.13 1.41
N ILE A 50 -7.67 -4.46 1.42
CA ILE A 50 -8.45 -5.37 2.27
C ILE A 50 -7.47 -6.08 3.19
N VAL A 51 -7.50 -5.77 4.48
CA VAL A 51 -6.53 -6.34 5.43
C VAL A 51 -6.93 -7.76 5.79
N THR A 52 -5.97 -8.67 5.73
CA THR A 52 -6.19 -10.11 5.93
C THR A 52 -5.47 -10.67 7.16
N ALA A 53 -4.39 -10.04 7.62
CA ALA A 53 -3.67 -10.47 8.83
C ALA A 53 -2.88 -9.32 9.46
N GLY A 54 -2.63 -9.42 10.77
CA GLY A 54 -1.71 -8.53 11.48
C GLY A 54 -2.28 -7.17 11.85
N VAL A 55 -1.44 -6.16 11.99
CA VAL A 55 -1.84 -4.77 12.27
C VAL A 55 -1.04 -3.84 11.39
N GLY A 56 -1.74 -3.01 10.62
CA GLY A 56 -1.15 -2.10 9.66
C GLY A 56 -1.38 -0.65 9.99
N LEU A 57 -0.69 0.20 9.23
CA LEU A 57 -0.83 1.65 9.25
C LEU A 57 -1.11 2.12 7.82
N VAL A 58 -1.96 3.13 7.66
CA VAL A 58 -2.15 3.89 6.43
C VAL A 58 -2.17 5.38 6.76
N GLN A 59 -1.55 6.20 5.91
CA GLN A 59 -1.56 7.65 6.09
C GLN A 59 -1.69 8.33 4.73
N HIS A 60 -2.61 9.28 4.64
CA HIS A 60 -2.67 10.23 3.54
C HIS A 60 -1.75 11.42 3.85
N TRP A 61 -1.20 12.07 2.83
CA TRP A 61 -0.34 13.24 3.01
C TRP A 61 -1.02 14.30 3.88
N ASP A 62 -0.27 14.80 4.88
CA ASP A 62 -0.74 15.73 5.93
C ASP A 62 -1.93 15.25 6.78
N GLY A 63 -2.31 13.96 6.69
CA GLY A 63 -3.34 13.32 7.49
C GLY A 63 -2.79 12.57 8.70
N GLU A 64 -3.68 12.15 9.58
CA GLU A 64 -3.34 11.27 10.72
C GLU A 64 -2.99 9.86 10.24
N ILE A 65 -2.05 9.20 10.93
CA ILE A 65 -1.83 7.76 10.73
C ILE A 65 -3.04 7.00 11.28
N GLN A 66 -3.63 6.16 10.43
CA GLN A 66 -4.75 5.30 10.79
C GLN A 66 -4.29 3.85 10.92
N GLU A 67 -4.67 3.20 12.01
CA GLU A 67 -4.46 1.76 12.18
C GLU A 67 -5.51 0.98 11.38
N ILE A 68 -5.09 -0.11 10.73
CA ILE A 68 -5.95 -1.01 9.96
C ILE A 68 -5.72 -2.48 10.39
N ARG A 69 -6.80 -3.24 10.55
CA ARG A 69 -6.82 -4.60 11.12
C ARG A 69 -7.58 -5.58 10.22
N PRO A 70 -7.45 -6.90 10.42
CA PRO A 70 -8.08 -7.88 9.55
C PRO A 70 -9.59 -7.70 9.51
N GLY A 71 -10.13 -7.60 8.29
CA GLY A 71 -11.54 -7.28 8.05
C GLY A 71 -11.78 -5.81 7.66
N ASP A 72 -10.84 -4.91 7.94
CA ASP A 72 -10.94 -3.51 7.52
C ASP A 72 -10.71 -3.37 6.01
N ILE A 73 -11.42 -2.40 5.43
CA ILE A 73 -11.28 -1.97 4.05
C ILE A 73 -10.85 -0.51 4.04
N ALA A 74 -9.67 -0.21 3.51
CA ALA A 74 -9.21 1.15 3.31
C ALA A 74 -9.39 1.55 1.85
N TRP A 75 -10.15 2.62 1.60
CA TRP A 75 -10.26 3.24 0.29
C TRP A 75 -9.38 4.49 0.24
N ILE A 76 -8.47 4.51 -0.73
CA ILE A 76 -7.58 5.64 -1.00
C ILE A 76 -8.02 6.27 -2.34
N PRO A 77 -8.53 7.51 -2.33
CA PRO A 77 -9.04 8.15 -3.53
C PRO A 77 -7.98 8.39 -4.62
N PRO A 78 -8.41 8.59 -5.89
CA PRO A 78 -7.52 8.94 -6.99
C PRO A 78 -6.60 10.12 -6.69
N GLY A 79 -5.32 9.98 -7.02
CA GLY A 79 -4.31 11.05 -6.88
C GLY A 79 -3.91 11.38 -5.44
N VAL A 80 -4.49 10.73 -4.43
CA VAL A 80 -4.11 10.96 -3.03
C VAL A 80 -2.74 10.37 -2.76
N LYS A 81 -1.80 11.24 -2.35
CA LYS A 81 -0.47 10.83 -1.90
C LYS A 81 -0.60 10.14 -0.55
N HIS A 82 -0.12 8.91 -0.46
CA HIS A 82 -0.28 8.08 0.72
C HIS A 82 0.86 7.07 0.87
N TRP A 83 0.95 6.47 2.05
CA TRP A 83 1.70 5.25 2.28
C TRP A 83 0.90 4.29 3.16
N HIS A 84 1.27 3.02 3.13
CA HIS A 84 0.75 2.01 4.04
C HIS A 84 1.83 0.97 4.36
N GLY A 85 1.67 0.27 5.48
CA GLY A 85 2.67 -0.69 5.94
C GLY A 85 2.28 -1.39 7.23
N ALA A 86 3.24 -2.08 7.83
CA ALA A 86 3.13 -2.70 9.14
C ALA A 86 3.28 -1.66 10.27
N THR A 87 2.88 -2.02 11.49
CA THR A 87 3.32 -1.28 12.69
C THR A 87 4.79 -1.59 13.02
N ALA A 88 5.36 -0.84 13.96
CA ALA A 88 6.76 -1.00 14.34
C ALA A 88 7.07 -2.39 14.92
N THR A 89 6.08 -3.09 15.46
CA THR A 89 6.26 -4.36 16.19
C THR A 89 5.46 -5.52 15.61
N THR A 90 4.48 -5.27 14.74
CA THR A 90 3.57 -6.28 14.21
C THR A 90 3.52 -6.19 12.69
N GLY A 91 3.81 -7.30 12.01
CA GLY A 91 3.66 -7.38 10.55
C GLY A 91 2.19 -7.29 10.12
N MET A 92 1.96 -7.06 8.83
CA MET A 92 0.61 -6.94 8.26
C MET A 92 0.54 -7.51 6.85
N SER A 93 -0.57 -8.15 6.52
CA SER A 93 -0.92 -8.57 5.16
C SER A 93 -2.23 -7.96 4.72
N HIS A 94 -2.26 -7.51 3.46
CA HIS A 94 -3.49 -7.06 2.81
C HIS A 94 -3.52 -7.46 1.33
N ILE A 95 -4.72 -7.45 0.76
CA ILE A 95 -4.92 -7.48 -0.68
C ILE A 95 -4.94 -6.02 -1.14
N ALA A 96 -4.11 -5.67 -2.12
CA ALA A 96 -4.11 -4.36 -2.77
C ALA A 96 -4.81 -4.49 -4.13
N ILE A 97 -5.75 -3.60 -4.42
CA ILE A 97 -6.52 -3.59 -5.66
C ILE A 97 -6.48 -2.17 -6.23
N SER A 98 -6.08 -2.03 -7.48
CA SER A 98 -6.11 -0.74 -8.19
C SER A 98 -6.33 -0.95 -9.69
N GLU A 99 -6.75 0.12 -10.36
CA GLU A 99 -6.94 0.14 -11.81
C GLU A 99 -5.80 0.88 -12.51
N THR A 100 -5.56 0.49 -13.75
CA THR A 100 -4.56 1.10 -14.63
C THR A 100 -5.21 2.18 -15.50
N LEU A 101 -4.59 3.36 -15.57
CA LEU A 101 -4.91 4.44 -16.52
C LEU A 101 -3.67 4.69 -17.39
N ASP A 102 -3.83 4.70 -18.71
CA ASP A 102 -2.74 4.92 -19.69
C ASP A 102 -1.49 4.06 -19.44
N GLY A 103 -1.72 2.78 -19.08
CA GLY A 103 -0.66 1.81 -18.80
C GLY A 103 0.03 1.99 -17.44
N LYS A 104 -0.43 2.91 -16.59
CA LYS A 104 0.11 3.15 -15.24
C LYS A 104 -0.94 2.90 -14.17
N SER A 105 -0.59 2.16 -13.14
CA SER A 105 -1.43 1.98 -11.96
C SER A 105 -0.89 2.69 -10.73
N VAL A 106 0.37 3.13 -10.72
CA VAL A 106 1.02 3.75 -9.55
C VAL A 106 2.07 4.76 -9.98
N GLU A 107 2.18 5.85 -9.23
CA GLU A 107 3.29 6.81 -9.31
C GLU A 107 4.03 6.83 -7.97
N TRP A 108 5.26 6.30 -7.97
CA TRP A 108 6.12 6.22 -6.80
C TRP A 108 6.85 7.54 -6.55
N MET A 109 7.04 7.89 -5.27
CA MET A 109 7.68 9.11 -4.81
C MET A 109 8.78 8.78 -3.79
N GLU A 110 9.10 9.72 -2.89
CA GLU A 110 10.12 9.54 -1.88
C GLU A 110 9.74 8.54 -0.78
N HIS A 111 10.75 7.98 -0.11
CA HIS A 111 10.54 7.11 1.04
C HIS A 111 9.90 7.88 2.22
N VAL A 112 9.06 7.15 2.97
CA VAL A 112 8.56 7.62 4.28
C VAL A 112 9.72 7.60 5.27
N THR A 113 10.07 8.76 5.79
CA THR A 113 11.13 8.89 6.80
C THR A 113 10.70 8.27 8.13
N ASP A 114 11.65 7.93 9.01
CA ASP A 114 11.30 7.40 10.33
C ASP A 114 10.54 8.42 11.19
N GLU A 115 10.78 9.72 10.98
CA GLU A 115 10.03 10.81 11.62
C GLU A 115 8.58 10.86 11.13
N GLN A 116 8.34 10.70 9.82
CA GLN A 116 6.98 10.60 9.28
C GLN A 116 6.26 9.33 9.74
N TYR A 117 6.98 8.22 9.90
CA TYR A 117 6.42 6.95 10.34
C TYR A 117 5.95 6.94 11.81
N THR A 118 6.39 7.91 12.61
CA THR A 118 6.15 7.96 14.07
C THR A 118 5.21 9.08 14.52
N ARG A 119 4.69 9.89 13.58
CA ARG A 119 3.80 11.02 13.82
C ARG A 119 2.39 10.74 13.32
#